data_AF-A0A534TW00-F1
#
_entry.id   AF-A0A534TW00-F1
#
_cell.length_a   1.000
_cell.length_b   1.000
_cell.length_c   1.000
_cell.angle_alpha   90.00
_cell.angle_beta   90.00
_cell.angle_gamma   90.00
#
_symmetry.space_group_name_H-M   'P 1'
#
loop_
_entity.id
_entity.type
_entity.pdbx_description
1 polymer ?
#
loop_
_entity_poly.entity_id
_entity_poly.type
_entity_poly.pdbx_seq_one_letter_code
_entity_poly.pdbx_strand_id
1 'polypeptide(L)'
;MIPFTRPMYSAVLVATLVLAPAVARATFHENVIDEVMSGFNGDPTFEYVELRADAPGQNFVNTARLVVFDSTGTRTDLVVSGNDVANGLVNRKILYATAAFQTTTGIMPDFTFPSGMLPATGLLCWGKPGNPALPSEYIDCVGYGGYTGPPAPTHPPSTALGLGDGTQSLTRIAGTIFSQGSNQDDFALRVPGPCNNAGQCAVLGATGCGNGNVDPGEQCDDGNLTNGDGCENNCMWSPNTPTPGVTPTAAEATPPADRALTNPIRSLIRKGPIRVKLETIATGLTAPLWGITAPGNPGRLYVVDQMGILWAVDIATGAKTTFLDVTQRIVTLGVFGAGSFDERGFLGLAFAPDYQTSGLLYTYTSEPVSTAADFSTMPPGSTPDCQSVLAEWHVPNPTDSSSVVDPSSRRELLRIDKPQFNHNGGTLLFGPDGKLYLATGDGGGADDSDGETFISGEPS
;
A
#
# COMPACT_ATOMS: atom_id res chain seq x y z
N MET A 1 7.97 -53.52 54.35
CA MET A 1 7.26 -52.35 54.92
C MET A 1 8.31 -51.29 55.23
N ILE A 2 8.44 -50.31 54.34
CA ILE A 2 9.41 -49.21 54.41
C ILE A 2 8.59 -47.91 54.41
N PRO A 3 8.83 -46.93 55.30
CA PRO A 3 7.93 -45.80 55.48
C PRO A 3 8.17 -44.68 54.46
N PHE A 4 7.09 -43.94 54.23
CA PHE A 4 6.98 -42.75 53.39
C PHE A 4 7.94 -41.63 53.80
N THR A 5 8.64 -41.06 52.82
CA THR A 5 9.09 -39.66 52.82
C THR A 5 8.74 -39.02 51.49
N ARG A 6 7.99 -37.91 51.52
CA ARG A 6 7.65 -37.09 50.36
C ARG A 6 8.85 -36.20 50.02
N PRO A 7 9.28 -36.07 48.75
CA PRO A 7 10.22 -35.01 48.39
C PRO A 7 9.47 -33.69 48.21
N MET A 8 10.06 -32.63 48.77
CA MET A 8 9.62 -31.25 48.73
C MET A 8 9.76 -30.68 47.30
N TYR A 9 8.77 -29.89 46.89
CA TYR A 9 8.84 -29.03 45.71
C TYR A 9 9.83 -27.88 45.97
N SER A 10 10.96 -27.87 45.26
CA SER A 10 11.75 -26.65 45.07
C SER A 10 11.25 -25.97 43.79
N ALA A 11 10.34 -25.00 43.96
CA ALA A 11 9.98 -24.08 42.90
C ALA A 11 11.17 -23.13 42.67
N VAL A 12 11.96 -23.42 41.63
CA VAL A 12 12.93 -22.45 41.10
C VAL A 12 12.13 -21.37 40.38
N LEU A 13 11.94 -20.23 41.03
CA LEU A 13 11.40 -19.02 40.41
C LEU A 13 12.49 -18.46 39.48
N VAL A 14 12.54 -18.95 38.24
CA VAL A 14 13.32 -18.29 37.19
C VAL A 14 12.59 -17.00 36.86
N ALA A 15 13.07 -15.88 37.38
CA ALA A 15 12.68 -14.56 36.91
C ALA A 15 13.22 -14.41 35.48
N THR A 16 12.46 -14.85 34.48
CA THR A 16 12.70 -14.49 33.10
C THR A 16 12.48 -13.00 32.99
N LEU A 17 13.59 -12.27 32.90
CA LEU A 17 13.63 -10.86 32.52
C LEU A 17 12.95 -10.78 31.14
N VAL A 18 11.70 -10.32 31.10
CA VAL A 18 11.01 -9.99 29.84
C VAL A 18 11.72 -8.76 29.29
N LEU A 19 12.80 -8.99 28.56
CA LEU A 19 13.27 -8.05 27.57
C LEU A 19 12.24 -8.12 26.44
N ALA A 20 11.21 -7.29 26.55
CA ALA A 20 10.37 -6.98 25.42
C ALA A 20 11.31 -6.56 24.27
N PRO A 21 11.15 -7.09 23.05
CA PRO A 21 11.86 -6.54 21.92
C PRO A 21 11.48 -5.05 21.83
N ALA A 22 12.46 -4.17 22.06
CA ALA A 22 12.32 -2.80 21.64
C ALA A 22 12.29 -2.82 20.12
N VAL A 23 11.10 -2.64 19.55
CA VAL A 23 10.93 -2.40 18.11
C VAL A 23 11.86 -1.24 17.76
N ALA A 24 12.84 -1.47 16.89
CA ALA A 24 13.66 -0.39 16.37
C ALA A 24 12.71 0.57 15.62
N ARG A 25 12.45 1.72 16.24
CA ARG A 25 11.49 2.72 15.77
C ARG A 25 12.06 3.46 14.57
N ALA A 26 11.35 3.36 13.45
CA ALA A 26 11.61 4.18 12.28
C ALA A 26 10.32 4.41 11.48
N THR A 27 9.20 4.80 12.09
CA THR A 27 7.94 4.93 11.32
C THR A 27 7.56 6.38 11.04
N PHE A 28 8.42 7.03 10.26
CA PHE A 28 8.16 8.31 9.57
C PHE A 28 8.88 8.42 8.22
N HIS A 29 9.66 7.40 7.84
CA HIS A 29 10.59 7.42 6.70
C HIS A 29 9.94 7.27 5.34
N GLU A 30 8.65 6.98 5.32
CA GLU A 30 7.84 6.90 4.11
C GLU A 30 6.73 7.96 4.15
N ASN A 31 6.99 9.09 4.83
CA ASN A 31 6.20 10.30 4.66
C ASN A 31 6.87 11.20 3.62
N VAL A 32 6.06 11.75 2.72
CA VAL A 32 6.47 12.67 1.65
C VAL A 32 5.79 14.01 1.82
N ILE A 33 6.42 15.08 1.36
CA ILE A 33 5.82 16.41 1.22
C ILE A 33 4.79 16.34 0.08
N ASP A 34 3.53 16.58 0.39
CA ASP A 34 2.43 16.44 -0.56
C ASP A 34 1.88 17.78 -1.03
N GLU A 35 1.77 18.75 -0.13
CA GLU A 35 1.21 20.06 -0.45
C GLU A 35 1.87 21.14 0.41
N VAL A 36 2.19 22.29 -0.18
CA VAL A 36 2.82 23.41 0.53
C VAL A 36 2.20 24.71 0.06
N MET A 37 1.95 25.65 0.99
CA MET A 37 1.48 26.99 0.67
C MET A 37 2.09 28.06 1.57
N SER A 38 2.56 29.15 0.97
CA SER A 38 2.99 30.36 1.68
C SER A 38 2.17 31.59 1.27
N GLY A 39 1.12 31.84 2.03
CA GLY A 39 0.17 32.93 1.84
C GLY A 39 -1.10 32.52 1.10
N PHE A 40 -2.24 33.07 1.52
CA PHE A 40 -3.56 32.83 0.91
C PHE A 40 -4.37 34.12 0.85
N ASN A 41 -4.93 34.46 -0.32
CA ASN A 41 -5.74 35.65 -0.57
C ASN A 41 -5.12 36.97 -0.05
N GLY A 42 -3.80 37.11 -0.19
CA GLY A 42 -3.05 38.29 0.26
C GLY A 42 -2.72 38.33 1.75
N ASP A 43 -3.11 37.31 2.53
CA ASP A 43 -2.61 37.11 3.90
C ASP A 43 -1.31 36.28 3.88
N PRO A 44 -0.13 36.89 4.12
CA PRO A 44 1.14 36.17 4.12
C PRO A 44 1.35 35.34 5.40
N THR A 45 0.48 35.47 6.40
CA THR A 45 0.60 34.72 7.66
C THR A 45 -0.05 33.34 7.58
N PHE A 46 -0.86 33.11 6.54
CA PHE A 46 -1.46 31.83 6.22
C PHE A 46 -0.41 30.92 5.56
N GLU A 47 0.13 29.94 6.28
CA GLU A 47 1.12 29.00 5.75
C GLU A 47 0.80 27.58 6.21
N TYR A 48 1.07 26.59 5.36
CA TYR A 48 1.01 25.18 5.74
C TYR A 48 1.96 24.30 4.92
N VAL A 49 2.25 23.14 5.50
CA VAL A 49 2.93 21.99 4.88
C VAL A 49 2.10 20.76 5.20
N GLU A 50 1.66 20.03 4.18
CA GLU A 50 1.03 18.74 4.29
C GLU A 50 2.03 17.63 3.93
N LEU A 51 2.11 16.61 4.77
CA LEU A 51 2.78 15.36 4.44
C LEU A 51 1.76 14.27 4.10
N ARG A 52 2.15 13.29 3.28
CA ARG A 52 1.39 12.07 2.99
C ARG A 52 2.20 10.82 3.35
N ALA A 53 1.57 9.86 4.02
CA ALA A 53 2.15 8.55 4.30
C ALA A 53 2.02 7.62 3.07
N ASP A 54 3.14 7.15 2.52
CA ASP A 54 3.17 6.17 1.41
C ASP A 54 3.00 4.71 1.89
N ALA A 55 3.24 4.46 3.18
CA ALA A 55 3.11 3.14 3.80
C ALA A 55 2.27 3.16 5.09
N PRO A 56 1.77 2.01 5.54
CA PRO A 56 1.17 1.92 6.86
C PRO A 56 2.21 2.11 7.98
N GLY A 57 1.78 2.58 9.13
CA GLY A 57 2.59 2.78 10.34
C GLY A 57 3.32 4.12 10.44
N GLN A 58 3.25 5.02 9.45
CA GLN A 58 4.06 6.26 9.37
C GLN A 58 3.63 7.39 10.33
N ASN A 59 3.19 7.06 11.54
CA ASN A 59 2.57 7.97 12.48
C ASN A 59 3.46 8.39 13.66
N PHE A 60 4.69 7.85 13.79
CA PHE A 60 5.65 8.26 14.83
C PHE A 60 6.52 9.43 14.36
N VAL A 61 5.90 10.60 14.23
CA VAL A 61 6.49 11.82 13.61
C VAL A 61 6.95 12.88 14.61
N ASN A 62 6.72 12.73 15.92
CA ASN A 62 7.04 13.76 16.92
C ASN A 62 8.53 14.09 17.08
N THR A 63 9.41 13.21 16.60
CA THR A 63 10.86 13.41 16.60
C THR A 63 11.42 13.77 15.23
N ALA A 64 10.61 13.69 14.17
CA ALA A 64 10.99 14.10 12.82
C ALA A 64 10.94 15.63 12.67
N ARG A 65 11.53 16.16 11.58
CA ARG A 65 11.70 17.60 11.39
C ARG A 65 11.29 18.05 10.00
N LEU A 66 10.67 19.23 9.94
CA LEU A 66 10.59 20.05 8.74
C LEU A 66 11.66 21.13 8.81
N VAL A 67 12.48 21.21 7.75
CA VAL A 67 13.59 22.14 7.65
C VAL A 67 13.41 22.98 6.39
N VAL A 68 13.47 24.29 6.56
CA VAL A 68 13.41 25.26 5.47
C VAL A 68 14.78 25.86 5.24
N PHE A 69 15.13 26.04 3.97
CA PHE A 69 16.29 26.78 3.55
C PHE A 69 15.85 27.98 2.71
N ASP A 70 16.45 29.14 2.93
CA ASP A 70 16.26 30.29 2.05
C ASP A 70 16.91 30.06 0.67
N SER A 71 16.79 31.03 -0.24
CA SER A 71 17.35 30.96 -1.60
C SER A 71 18.85 30.67 -1.66
N THR A 72 19.60 30.97 -0.59
CA THR A 72 21.05 30.81 -0.48
C THR A 72 21.47 29.57 0.30
N GLY A 73 20.52 28.86 0.93
CA GLY A 73 20.79 27.70 1.76
C GLY A 73 20.86 27.98 3.27
N THR A 74 20.43 29.15 3.76
CA THR A 74 20.37 29.41 5.20
C THR A 74 19.23 28.63 5.82
N ARG A 75 19.56 27.80 6.82
CA ARG A 75 18.65 26.87 7.48
C ARG A 75 17.77 27.55 8.55
N THR A 76 16.49 27.19 8.55
CA THR A 76 15.52 27.44 9.62
C THR A 76 14.72 26.16 9.89
N ASP A 77 14.73 25.66 11.12
CA ASP A 77 13.90 24.52 11.51
C ASP A 77 12.49 24.99 11.88
N LEU A 78 11.46 24.33 11.35
CA LEU A 78 10.10 24.53 11.85
C LEU A 78 10.02 23.94 13.25
N VAL A 79 9.91 24.81 14.25
CA VAL A 79 9.65 24.40 15.62
C VAL A 79 8.20 23.95 15.70
N VAL A 80 8.01 22.64 15.89
CA VAL A 80 6.69 22.02 15.97
C VAL A 80 6.44 21.53 17.38
N SER A 81 5.23 21.73 17.87
CA SER A 81 4.76 21.16 19.14
C SER A 81 3.63 20.18 18.85
N GLY A 82 3.72 18.96 19.38
CA GLY A 82 2.74 17.91 19.14
C GLY A 82 3.25 16.52 19.54
N ASN A 83 2.32 15.56 19.61
CA ASN A 83 2.63 14.14 19.80
C ASN A 83 2.61 13.42 18.45
N ASP A 84 2.98 12.14 18.46
CA ASP A 84 2.75 11.25 17.31
C ASP A 84 1.28 11.28 16.90
N VAL A 85 1.02 11.19 15.60
CA VAL A 85 -0.35 11.24 15.07
C VAL A 85 -1.04 9.88 15.24
N ALA A 86 -2.38 9.87 15.28
CA ALA A 86 -3.13 8.67 15.67
C ALA A 86 -3.27 7.65 14.52
N ASN A 87 -3.33 8.12 13.28
CA ASN A 87 -3.66 7.30 12.13
C ASN A 87 -2.46 7.16 11.19
N GLY A 88 -1.86 5.97 11.19
CA GLY A 88 -0.77 5.61 10.28
C GLY A 88 -1.23 4.79 9.08
N LEU A 89 -2.46 4.94 8.57
CA LEU A 89 -2.83 4.25 7.32
C LEU A 89 -2.09 4.87 6.12
N VAL A 90 -1.97 4.10 5.03
CA VAL A 90 -1.49 4.60 3.73
C VAL A 90 -2.37 5.77 3.27
N ASN A 91 -1.77 6.75 2.59
CA ASN A 91 -2.36 7.99 2.11
C ASN A 91 -2.91 8.91 3.20
N ARG A 92 -2.59 8.66 4.47
CA ARG A 92 -2.95 9.61 5.52
C ARG A 92 -2.10 10.86 5.46
N LYS A 93 -2.77 11.97 5.75
CA LYS A 93 -2.19 13.30 5.75
C LYS A 93 -1.72 13.69 7.15
N ILE A 94 -0.69 14.53 7.21
CA ILE A 94 -0.21 15.14 8.44
C ILE A 94 -0.02 16.62 8.15
N LEU A 95 -0.78 17.46 8.86
CA LEU A 95 -0.85 18.88 8.58
C LEU A 95 -0.05 19.69 9.59
N TYR A 96 0.94 20.41 9.09
CA TYR A 96 1.66 21.46 9.78
C TYR A 96 1.12 22.79 9.29
N ALA A 97 0.63 23.66 10.16
CA ALA A 97 0.09 24.96 9.72
C ALA A 97 0.25 26.08 10.75
N THR A 98 0.06 27.33 10.32
CA THR A 98 0.07 28.50 11.22
C THR A 98 -1.27 28.68 11.95
N ALA A 99 -1.29 29.54 12.96
CA ALA A 99 -2.53 29.94 13.64
C ALA A 99 -3.52 30.67 12.70
N ALA A 100 -3.00 31.40 11.71
CA ALA A 100 -3.82 32.07 10.69
C ALA A 100 -4.54 31.06 9.79
N PHE A 101 -3.87 29.94 9.44
CA PHE A 101 -4.52 28.81 8.75
C PHE A 101 -5.73 28.31 9.55
N GLN A 102 -5.52 27.96 10.82
CA GLN A 102 -6.59 27.41 11.66
C GLN A 102 -7.75 28.38 11.82
N THR A 103 -7.46 29.68 11.98
CA THR A 103 -8.48 30.73 12.11
C THR A 103 -9.32 30.86 10.84
N THR A 104 -8.69 30.73 9.68
CA THR A 104 -9.33 30.89 8.37
C THR A 104 -10.16 29.66 7.97
N THR A 105 -9.64 28.45 8.21
CA THR A 105 -10.27 27.19 7.76
C THR A 105 -11.16 26.54 8.80
N GLY A 106 -10.95 26.85 10.08
CA GLY A 106 -11.56 26.11 11.21
C GLY A 106 -10.97 24.71 11.42
N ILE A 107 -9.94 24.32 10.67
CA ILE A 107 -9.31 23.00 10.78
C ILE A 107 -8.15 23.08 11.75
N MET A 108 -8.15 22.18 12.73
CA MET A 108 -7.05 22.05 13.67
C MET A 108 -5.89 21.31 12.99
N PRO A 109 -4.73 21.94 12.80
CA PRO A 109 -3.56 21.26 12.27
C PRO A 109 -3.03 20.24 13.28
N ASP A 110 -2.36 19.20 12.80
CA ASP A 110 -1.71 18.20 13.65
C ASP A 110 -0.52 18.83 14.41
N PHE A 111 0.14 19.78 13.76
CA PHE A 111 1.24 20.56 14.33
C PHE A 111 1.11 22.03 13.97
N THR A 112 1.45 22.91 14.90
CA THR A 112 1.46 24.35 14.66
C THR A 112 2.89 24.88 14.59
N PHE A 113 3.15 25.80 13.65
CA PHE A 113 4.41 26.56 13.56
C PHE A 113 4.16 28.09 13.45
N PRO A 114 5.15 28.95 13.78
CA PRO A 114 5.03 30.40 13.65
C PRO A 114 4.84 30.85 12.19
N SER A 115 4.19 31.99 11.94
CA SER A 115 4.09 32.54 10.58
C SER A 115 5.41 33.14 10.08
N GLY A 116 5.59 33.19 8.76
CA GLY A 116 6.75 33.74 8.08
C GLY A 116 7.91 32.75 7.99
N MET A 117 7.61 31.45 8.07
CA MET A 117 8.61 30.38 8.05
C MET A 117 8.88 29.85 6.65
N LEU A 118 7.99 30.09 5.68
CA LEU A 118 8.11 29.61 4.31
C LEU A 118 8.47 30.78 3.36
N PRO A 119 9.74 30.95 2.96
CA PRO A 119 10.13 32.00 2.03
C PRO A 119 9.50 31.79 0.64
N ALA A 120 9.46 32.82 -0.19
CA ALA A 120 8.95 32.71 -1.56
C ALA A 120 9.85 31.84 -2.47
N THR A 121 11.15 31.78 -2.14
CA THR A 121 12.17 30.98 -2.83
C THR A 121 12.98 30.23 -1.79
N GLY A 122 13.17 28.92 -1.98
CA GLY A 122 13.82 28.11 -0.98
C GLY A 122 13.75 26.61 -1.26
N LEU A 123 14.11 25.84 -0.23
CA LEU A 123 14.04 24.39 -0.19
C LEU A 123 13.34 23.99 1.11
N LEU A 124 12.35 23.10 1.03
CA LEU A 124 11.69 22.50 2.18
C LEU A 124 12.03 21.02 2.21
N CYS A 125 12.49 20.53 3.36
CA CYS A 125 12.88 19.13 3.55
C CYS A 125 12.23 18.50 4.77
N TRP A 126 11.88 17.23 4.64
CA TRP A 126 11.39 16.33 5.69
C TRP A 126 12.48 15.30 6.04
N GLY A 127 12.71 15.02 7.33
CA GLY A 127 13.81 14.14 7.70
C GLY A 127 13.89 13.70 9.16
N LYS A 128 14.93 12.88 9.42
CA LYS A 128 15.28 12.33 10.74
C LYS A 128 15.66 13.42 11.75
N PRO A 129 15.54 13.15 13.06
CA PRO A 129 16.23 13.94 14.07
C PRO A 129 17.75 13.75 13.95
N GLY A 130 18.51 14.77 13.54
CA GLY A 130 19.98 14.64 13.43
C GLY A 130 20.73 15.87 12.90
N ASN A 131 21.98 15.66 12.46
CA ASN A 131 22.84 16.70 11.90
C ASN A 131 22.48 16.92 10.40
N PRO A 132 21.84 18.05 10.06
CA PRO A 132 21.28 18.35 8.73
C PRO A 132 22.32 18.43 7.58
N ALA A 133 23.61 18.37 7.90
CA ALA A 133 24.69 18.47 6.93
C ALA A 133 24.93 17.15 6.17
N LEU A 134 24.31 16.05 6.61
CA LEU A 134 24.32 14.78 5.91
C LEU A 134 23.07 14.69 5.04
N PRO A 135 23.21 14.74 3.71
CA PRO A 135 22.09 14.58 2.80
C PRO A 135 21.25 13.34 3.13
N SER A 136 21.87 12.22 3.51
CA SER A 136 21.23 10.97 3.94
C SER A 136 20.25 11.02 5.14
N GLU A 137 20.12 12.18 5.81
CA GLU A 137 19.15 12.37 6.90
C GLU A 137 17.79 12.92 6.44
N TYR A 138 17.71 13.43 5.20
CA TYR A 138 16.44 13.84 4.59
C TYR A 138 15.80 12.69 3.84
N ILE A 139 14.49 12.57 4.00
CA ILE A 139 13.64 11.60 3.32
C ILE A 139 13.14 12.21 2.01
N ASP A 140 12.57 13.42 2.09
CA ASP A 140 11.98 14.11 0.96
C ASP A 140 12.32 15.60 1.00
N CYS A 141 12.50 16.22 -0.16
CA CYS A 141 12.82 17.64 -0.29
C CYS A 141 12.22 18.25 -1.57
N VAL A 142 11.55 19.39 -1.44
CA VAL A 142 11.04 20.18 -2.57
C VAL A 142 11.73 21.54 -2.64
N GLY A 143 12.43 21.79 -3.75
CA GLY A 143 13.02 23.10 -4.06
C GLY A 143 12.07 23.93 -4.92
N TYR A 144 11.88 25.21 -4.59
CA TYR A 144 10.89 26.10 -5.21
C TYR A 144 11.42 27.53 -5.44
N GLY A 145 10.74 28.29 -6.29
CA GLY A 145 10.98 29.71 -6.51
C GLY A 145 12.38 30.07 -7.04
N GLY A 146 13.08 29.14 -7.70
CA GLY A 146 14.42 29.38 -8.23
C GLY A 146 15.57 29.19 -7.21
N TYR A 147 15.39 28.32 -6.21
CA TYR A 147 16.45 27.95 -5.27
C TYR A 147 17.75 27.52 -5.96
N THR A 148 18.88 28.09 -5.53
CA THR A 148 20.24 27.82 -6.05
C THR A 148 21.23 27.40 -4.96
N GLY A 149 20.76 27.18 -3.73
CA GLY A 149 21.60 26.76 -2.61
C GLY A 149 22.17 25.33 -2.78
N PRO A 150 23.03 24.89 -1.85
CA PRO A 150 23.65 23.56 -1.91
C PRO A 150 22.62 22.43 -2.06
N PRO A 151 22.98 21.34 -2.77
CA PRO A 151 22.03 20.27 -3.06
C PRO A 151 21.70 19.45 -1.81
N ALA A 152 20.42 19.15 -1.64
CA ALA A 152 19.94 18.05 -0.82
C ALA A 152 20.21 16.70 -1.54
N PRO A 153 20.12 15.55 -0.87
CA PRO A 153 20.56 14.24 -1.39
C PRO A 153 19.79 13.76 -2.63
N THR A 154 18.51 14.12 -2.79
CA THR A 154 17.60 13.26 -3.55
C THR A 154 17.01 13.85 -4.83
N HIS A 155 16.77 15.15 -5.02
CA HIS A 155 16.11 15.59 -6.29
C HIS A 155 16.46 17.04 -6.72
N PRO A 156 17.30 17.25 -7.76
CA PRO A 156 17.44 18.52 -8.47
C PRO A 156 16.73 18.51 -9.84
N PRO A 157 16.49 19.66 -10.52
CA PRO A 157 16.46 21.07 -10.06
C PRO A 157 15.13 21.49 -9.40
N SER A 158 15.13 22.68 -8.78
CA SER A 158 13.95 23.31 -8.19
C SER A 158 12.84 23.51 -9.21
N THR A 159 11.59 23.46 -8.76
CA THR A 159 10.49 23.97 -9.56
C THR A 159 10.64 25.49 -9.72
N ALA A 160 10.41 25.99 -10.93
CA ALA A 160 10.32 27.44 -11.17
C ALA A 160 9.06 28.03 -10.49
N LEU A 161 8.14 27.17 -10.06
CA LEU A 161 6.94 27.53 -9.32
C LEU A 161 7.31 27.96 -7.89
N GLY A 162 6.59 28.94 -7.35
CA GLY A 162 6.64 29.26 -5.92
C GLY A 162 5.86 28.23 -5.10
N LEU A 163 5.80 28.43 -3.78
CA LEU A 163 4.92 27.64 -2.90
C LEU A 163 3.43 27.94 -3.10
N GLY A 164 3.11 28.88 -3.98
CA GLY A 164 1.75 29.29 -4.30
C GLY A 164 1.77 30.63 -5.01
N ASP A 165 0.61 31.04 -5.50
CA ASP A 165 0.38 32.37 -6.08
C ASP A 165 -0.60 33.21 -5.25
N GLY A 166 -0.93 32.73 -4.04
CA GLY A 166 -1.95 33.30 -3.16
C GLY A 166 -3.35 32.73 -3.38
N THR A 167 -3.58 31.95 -4.44
CA THR A 167 -4.84 31.27 -4.72
C THR A 167 -4.69 29.76 -4.92
N GLN A 168 -3.50 29.32 -5.31
CA GLN A 168 -3.10 27.93 -5.51
C GLN A 168 -1.94 27.56 -4.61
N SER A 169 -1.83 26.28 -4.25
CA SER A 169 -0.74 25.69 -3.48
C SER A 169 0.17 24.85 -4.38
N LEU A 170 1.44 24.72 -4.00
CA LEU A 170 2.35 23.80 -4.66
C LEU A 170 2.04 22.37 -4.20
N THR A 171 1.48 21.56 -5.11
CA THR A 171 0.94 20.23 -4.82
C THR A 171 1.68 19.16 -5.60
N ARG A 172 2.03 18.06 -4.94
CA ARG A 172 2.64 16.88 -5.56
C ARG A 172 1.63 16.20 -6.49
N ILE A 173 2.06 15.90 -7.71
CA ILE A 173 1.25 15.23 -8.75
C ILE A 173 1.76 13.83 -9.10
N ALA A 174 3.00 13.52 -8.72
CA ALA A 174 3.55 12.16 -8.81
C ALA A 174 3.08 11.32 -7.60
N GLY A 175 2.66 10.08 -7.86
CA GLY A 175 2.16 9.17 -6.83
C GLY A 175 3.24 8.54 -5.93
N THR A 176 4.53 8.79 -6.20
CA THR A 176 5.66 8.23 -5.45
C THR A 176 6.78 9.26 -5.28
N ILE A 177 7.61 9.08 -4.25
CA ILE A 177 8.81 9.87 -3.95
C ILE A 177 9.95 9.64 -4.97
N PHE A 178 9.88 8.57 -5.78
CA PHE A 178 10.96 8.08 -6.64
C PHE A 178 10.61 8.04 -8.14
N SER A 179 9.78 8.98 -8.61
CA SER A 179 9.82 9.26 -10.04
C SER A 179 11.29 9.59 -10.38
N GLN A 180 11.87 8.97 -11.42
CA GLN A 180 13.29 9.14 -11.78
C GLN A 180 13.61 10.56 -12.32
N GLY A 181 12.91 11.59 -11.84
CA GLY A 181 12.84 12.94 -12.38
C GLY A 181 13.08 14.05 -11.37
N SER A 182 12.81 15.28 -11.83
CA SER A 182 13.00 16.55 -11.14
C SER A 182 11.74 16.96 -10.37
N ASN A 183 11.89 17.77 -9.32
CA ASN A 183 10.77 18.47 -8.66
C ASN A 183 9.88 19.28 -9.64
N GLN A 184 10.37 19.62 -10.83
CA GLN A 184 9.58 20.26 -11.90
C GLN A 184 8.48 19.36 -12.46
N ASP A 185 8.71 18.04 -12.48
CA ASP A 185 7.77 17.05 -13.01
C ASP A 185 6.84 16.51 -11.92
N ASP A 186 7.28 16.57 -10.66
CA ASP A 186 6.58 15.99 -9.52
C ASP A 186 5.59 16.95 -8.83
N PHE A 187 5.65 18.26 -9.11
CA PHE A 187 4.81 19.28 -8.48
C PHE A 187 4.16 20.25 -9.47
N ALA A 188 2.92 20.67 -9.17
CA ALA A 188 2.19 21.69 -9.91
C ALA A 188 1.39 22.60 -8.96
N LEU A 189 1.04 23.82 -9.41
CA LEU A 189 0.09 24.66 -8.69
C LEU A 189 -1.33 24.12 -8.86
N ARG A 190 -2.03 23.91 -7.74
CA ARG A 190 -3.42 23.40 -7.71
C ARG A 190 -4.27 24.13 -6.68
N VAL A 191 -5.59 23.95 -6.75
CA VAL A 191 -6.52 24.45 -5.74
C VAL A 191 -6.15 23.89 -4.37
N PRO A 192 -5.96 24.72 -3.33
CA PRO A 192 -5.49 24.27 -2.03
C PRO A 192 -6.55 23.39 -1.33
N GLY A 193 -6.15 22.20 -0.89
CA GLY A 193 -7.03 21.22 -0.27
C GLY A 193 -6.45 20.44 0.92
N PRO A 194 -5.68 21.06 1.83
CA PRO A 194 -4.94 20.32 2.84
C PRO A 194 -5.86 19.67 3.88
N CYS A 195 -5.48 18.47 4.33
CA CYS A 195 -6.15 17.66 5.32
C CYS A 195 -5.26 17.36 6.53
N ASN A 196 -5.85 17.32 7.73
CA ASN A 196 -5.16 16.80 8.92
C ASN A 196 -5.25 15.26 9.03
N ASN A 197 -4.55 14.68 10.00
CA ASN A 197 -4.52 13.23 10.21
C ASN A 197 -5.87 12.62 10.64
N ALA A 198 -6.78 13.45 11.18
CA ALA A 198 -8.15 13.07 11.47
C ALA A 198 -9.03 12.98 10.21
N GLY A 199 -8.54 13.42 9.04
CA GLY A 199 -9.25 13.41 7.77
C GLY A 199 -10.18 14.61 7.56
N GLN A 200 -9.96 15.71 8.29
CA GLN A 200 -10.65 16.97 8.05
C GLN A 200 -9.85 17.77 7.01
N CYS A 201 -10.49 18.15 5.90
CA CYS A 201 -9.86 18.82 4.77
C CYS A 201 -10.40 20.24 4.56
N ALA A 202 -9.51 21.19 4.30
CA ALA A 202 -9.87 22.58 4.01
C ALA A 202 -10.35 22.67 2.56
N VAL A 203 -11.35 23.52 2.32
CA VAL A 203 -11.82 23.84 0.97
C VAL A 203 -11.52 25.31 0.74
N LEU A 204 -10.38 25.59 0.12
CA LEU A 204 -9.84 26.94 0.00
C LEU A 204 -9.91 27.40 -1.46
N GLY A 205 -11.14 27.67 -1.89
CA GLY A 205 -11.43 28.23 -3.21
C GLY A 205 -12.41 27.37 -4.00
N ALA A 206 -13.59 27.93 -4.26
CA ALA A 206 -14.45 27.55 -5.39
C ALA A 206 -13.98 28.23 -6.69
N THR A 207 -12.69 28.56 -6.76
CA THR A 207 -12.08 29.31 -7.88
C THR A 207 -11.64 28.40 -9.02
N GLY A 208 -12.15 27.17 -9.05
CA GLY A 208 -12.12 26.26 -10.20
C GLY A 208 -13.40 26.33 -11.03
N CYS A 209 -14.49 26.86 -10.46
CA CYS A 209 -15.80 26.70 -11.07
C CYS A 209 -15.90 27.25 -12.50
N GLY A 210 -16.38 26.40 -13.40
CA GLY A 210 -16.47 26.66 -14.82
C GLY A 210 -15.19 26.40 -15.61
N ASN A 211 -14.21 25.67 -15.06
CA ASN A 211 -12.97 25.33 -15.76
C ASN A 211 -13.03 23.98 -16.52
N GLY A 212 -14.13 23.24 -16.36
CA GLY A 212 -14.40 21.94 -16.98
C GLY A 212 -13.91 20.74 -16.16
N ASN A 213 -13.37 20.95 -14.95
CA ASN A 213 -12.91 19.92 -14.02
C ASN A 213 -13.57 20.12 -12.67
N VAL A 214 -14.09 19.03 -12.07
CA VAL A 214 -14.62 19.06 -10.72
C VAL A 214 -13.47 18.93 -9.72
N ASP A 215 -13.10 20.04 -9.08
CA ASP A 215 -11.99 20.13 -8.12
C ASP A 215 -12.44 19.73 -6.69
N PRO A 216 -11.50 19.37 -5.77
CA PRO A 216 -11.85 19.05 -4.38
C PRO A 216 -12.60 20.20 -3.68
N GLY A 217 -13.88 19.98 -3.38
CA GLY A 217 -14.77 20.99 -2.80
C GLY A 217 -15.94 21.40 -3.70
N GLU A 218 -15.89 21.07 -4.99
CA GLU A 218 -16.96 21.30 -5.96
C GLU A 218 -17.94 20.12 -5.98
N GLN A 219 -19.24 20.40 -6.19
CA GLN A 219 -20.25 19.37 -6.41
C GLN A 219 -20.49 19.08 -7.90
N CYS A 220 -20.16 20.03 -8.75
CA CYS A 220 -20.27 20.02 -10.21
C CYS A 220 -19.28 21.05 -10.80
N ASP A 221 -18.98 20.94 -12.09
CA ASP A 221 -18.32 21.97 -12.93
C ASP A 221 -18.72 21.64 -14.38
N ASP A 222 -19.31 22.58 -15.11
CA ASP A 222 -19.78 22.38 -16.48
C ASP A 222 -19.01 23.21 -17.53
N GLY A 223 -17.81 23.66 -17.16
CA GLY A 223 -16.94 24.41 -18.06
C GLY A 223 -17.41 25.85 -18.32
N ASN A 224 -18.35 26.37 -17.53
CA ASN A 224 -18.73 27.78 -17.58
C ASN A 224 -19.27 28.30 -16.22
N LEU A 225 -19.65 29.59 -16.15
CA LEU A 225 -20.13 30.26 -14.92
C LEU A 225 -21.61 30.68 -15.00
N THR A 226 -22.39 30.06 -15.90
CA THR A 226 -23.79 30.40 -16.12
C THR A 226 -24.65 29.67 -15.11
N ASN A 227 -25.49 30.41 -14.38
CA ASN A 227 -26.41 29.78 -13.43
C ASN A 227 -27.63 29.19 -14.15
N GLY A 228 -28.13 28.05 -13.64
CA GLY A 228 -29.38 27.43 -14.09
C GLY A 228 -29.30 26.50 -15.30
N ASP A 229 -28.10 26.15 -15.78
CA ASP A 229 -27.86 25.19 -16.88
C ASP A 229 -27.43 23.80 -16.40
N GLY A 230 -27.17 23.64 -15.10
CA GLY A 230 -26.82 22.35 -14.49
C GLY A 230 -25.84 22.52 -13.34
N CYS A 231 -24.87 23.42 -13.47
CA CYS A 231 -23.93 23.75 -12.40
C CYS A 231 -23.93 25.24 -12.11
N GLU A 232 -24.25 25.64 -10.88
CA GLU A 232 -24.18 27.04 -10.49
C GLU A 232 -22.73 27.52 -10.43
N ASN A 233 -22.52 28.82 -10.57
CA ASN A 233 -21.20 29.48 -10.51
C ASN A 233 -20.46 29.38 -9.16
N ASN A 234 -21.06 28.72 -8.18
CA ASN A 234 -20.46 28.35 -6.90
C ASN A 234 -20.20 26.84 -6.81
N CYS A 235 -20.26 26.13 -7.94
CA CYS A 235 -20.02 24.71 -8.10
C CYS A 235 -20.95 23.83 -7.27
N MET A 236 -22.18 24.31 -7.11
CA MET A 236 -23.29 23.57 -6.52
C MET A 236 -24.29 23.24 -7.63
N TRP A 237 -24.94 22.08 -7.52
CA TRP A 237 -26.00 21.73 -8.46
C TRP A 237 -27.12 22.77 -8.45
N SER A 238 -27.60 23.16 -9.63
CA SER A 238 -28.72 24.09 -9.77
C SER A 238 -29.95 23.61 -9.01
N PRO A 239 -30.46 24.38 -8.03
CA PRO A 239 -31.73 24.07 -7.40
C PRO A 239 -32.84 24.42 -8.41
N ASN A 240 -33.29 23.42 -9.18
CA ASN A 240 -34.52 23.37 -10.01
C ASN A 240 -34.34 23.08 -11.52
N THR A 241 -33.54 22.10 -11.91
CA THR A 241 -33.70 21.45 -13.22
C THR A 241 -34.20 20.01 -13.08
N PRO A 242 -35.45 19.71 -13.47
CA PRO A 242 -35.89 18.33 -13.64
C PRO A 242 -35.23 17.79 -14.91
N THR A 243 -34.47 16.70 -14.79
CA THR A 243 -33.79 16.01 -15.89
C THR A 243 -34.73 15.75 -17.07
N PRO A 244 -34.53 16.36 -18.25
CA PRO A 244 -35.14 15.90 -19.48
C PRO A 244 -34.31 14.74 -20.01
N GLY A 245 -34.99 13.62 -20.29
CA GLY A 245 -34.39 12.36 -20.68
C GLY A 245 -33.33 12.47 -21.78
N VAL A 246 -32.18 11.86 -21.53
CA VAL A 246 -31.21 11.53 -22.57
C VAL A 246 -31.37 10.06 -22.88
N THR A 247 -32.05 9.80 -23.99
CA THR A 247 -31.94 8.57 -24.77
C THR A 247 -30.47 8.35 -25.11
N PRO A 248 -29.87 7.17 -24.87
CA PRO A 248 -28.48 6.93 -25.23
C PRO A 248 -28.38 6.77 -26.76
N THR A 249 -28.05 7.85 -27.45
CA THR A 249 -27.51 7.75 -28.81
C THR A 249 -26.03 7.49 -28.68
N ALA A 250 -25.63 6.23 -28.87
CA ALA A 250 -24.25 5.83 -29.03
C ALA A 250 -23.70 6.48 -30.32
N ALA A 251 -22.80 7.43 -30.15
CA ALA A 251 -21.73 7.69 -31.09
C ALA A 251 -20.46 7.81 -30.24
N GLU A 252 -19.87 6.66 -29.96
CA GLU A 252 -18.57 6.51 -29.33
C GLU A 252 -17.53 7.11 -30.28
N ALA A 253 -17.11 8.35 -29.99
CA ALA A 253 -15.92 8.89 -30.60
C ALA A 253 -14.73 8.10 -30.02
N THR A 254 -14.01 7.37 -30.87
CA THR A 254 -12.78 6.68 -30.53
C THR A 254 -11.83 7.68 -29.86
N PRO A 255 -11.40 7.48 -28.61
CA PRO A 255 -10.45 8.40 -27.98
C PRO A 255 -9.10 8.29 -28.70
N PRO A 256 -8.36 9.40 -28.87
CA PRO A 256 -7.01 9.35 -29.41
C PRO A 256 -6.12 8.51 -28.48
N ALA A 257 -5.30 7.66 -29.08
CA ALA A 257 -4.58 6.57 -28.42
C ALA A 257 -3.45 6.96 -27.43
N ASP A 258 -3.32 8.24 -27.05
CA ASP A 258 -2.12 8.74 -26.33
C ASP A 258 -2.41 9.60 -25.09
N ARG A 259 -3.63 9.61 -24.55
CA ARG A 259 -3.91 10.36 -23.31
C ARG A 259 -3.83 9.46 -22.08
N ALA A 260 -2.75 9.64 -21.30
CA ALA A 260 -2.64 9.08 -19.96
C ALA A 260 -3.89 9.42 -19.13
N LEU A 261 -4.52 8.40 -18.53
CA LEU A 261 -5.64 8.58 -17.62
C LEU A 261 -5.14 9.28 -16.35
N THR A 262 -5.40 10.58 -16.22
CA THR A 262 -4.98 11.38 -15.06
C THR A 262 -5.62 10.95 -13.75
N ASN A 263 -6.76 10.25 -13.82
CA ASN A 263 -7.39 9.55 -12.69
C ASN A 263 -8.35 8.47 -13.25
N PRO A 264 -8.00 7.17 -13.18
CA PRO A 264 -8.83 6.10 -13.73
C PRO A 264 -10.13 5.84 -12.95
N ILE A 265 -10.29 6.41 -11.75
CA ILE A 265 -11.47 6.20 -10.90
C ILE A 265 -12.11 7.57 -10.59
N ARG A 266 -12.85 8.11 -11.57
CA ARG A 266 -13.41 9.48 -11.56
C ARG A 266 -14.55 9.75 -10.57
N SER A 267 -15.07 8.76 -9.85
CA SER A 267 -16.23 8.94 -8.97
C SER A 267 -16.06 8.24 -7.63
N LEU A 268 -16.42 8.91 -6.53
CA LEU A 268 -16.74 8.25 -5.27
C LEU A 268 -17.74 7.12 -5.55
N ILE A 269 -17.40 5.89 -5.15
CA ILE A 269 -18.35 4.77 -5.16
C ILE A 269 -19.52 5.17 -4.27
N ARG A 270 -20.63 5.60 -4.86
CA ARG A 270 -21.84 5.95 -4.11
C ARG A 270 -22.23 4.74 -3.28
N LYS A 271 -22.54 4.93 -2.00
CA LYS A 271 -23.07 3.86 -1.15
C LYS A 271 -24.38 3.37 -1.76
N GLY A 272 -24.31 2.29 -2.53
CA GLY A 272 -25.48 1.64 -3.09
C GLY A 272 -26.40 1.08 -2.00
N PRO A 273 -27.59 0.57 -2.36
CA PRO A 273 -28.50 -0.05 -1.40
C PRO A 273 -27.95 -1.38 -0.85
N ILE A 274 -26.98 -1.99 -1.51
CA ILE A 274 -26.35 -3.24 -1.08
C ILE A 274 -25.60 -2.99 0.24
N ARG A 275 -25.87 -3.84 1.23
CA ARG A 275 -25.16 -3.86 2.51
C ARG A 275 -24.42 -5.19 2.60
N VAL A 276 -23.11 -5.11 2.82
CA VAL A 276 -22.27 -6.28 3.05
C VAL A 276 -22.01 -6.36 4.55
N LYS A 277 -22.12 -7.56 5.11
CA LYS A 277 -21.75 -7.88 6.49
C LYS A 277 -20.72 -8.99 6.45
N LEU A 278 -19.73 -8.92 7.33
CA LEU A 278 -18.81 -10.02 7.58
C LEU A 278 -19.43 -10.99 8.58
N GLU A 279 -19.39 -12.28 8.24
CA GLU A 279 -19.74 -13.37 9.13
C GLU A 279 -18.52 -14.26 9.31
N THR A 280 -18.17 -14.54 10.56
CA THR A 280 -17.04 -15.41 10.89
C THR A 280 -17.46 -16.86 10.66
N ILE A 281 -16.84 -17.52 9.68
CA ILE A 281 -17.06 -18.94 9.39
C ILE A 281 -16.18 -19.83 10.29
N ALA A 282 -14.89 -19.52 10.42
CA ALA A 282 -13.94 -20.31 11.21
C ALA A 282 -12.88 -19.44 11.89
N THR A 283 -12.30 -19.96 12.96
CA THR A 283 -11.21 -19.33 13.73
C THR A 283 -10.09 -20.33 14.02
N GLY A 284 -8.95 -19.83 14.53
CA GLY A 284 -7.80 -20.66 14.89
C GLY A 284 -7.06 -21.25 13.70
N LEU A 285 -7.02 -20.50 12.58
CA LEU A 285 -6.06 -20.67 11.49
C LEU A 285 -4.79 -19.89 11.87
N THR A 286 -3.62 -20.28 11.36
CA THR A 286 -2.36 -19.65 11.76
C THR A 286 -2.06 -18.43 10.90
N ALA A 287 -1.96 -18.62 9.58
CA ALA A 287 -1.72 -17.57 8.59
C ALA A 287 -2.45 -17.91 7.27
N PRO A 288 -3.79 -17.76 7.21
CA PRO A 288 -4.56 -18.13 6.03
C PRO A 288 -4.31 -17.16 4.86
N LEU A 289 -3.96 -17.68 3.69
CA LEU A 289 -3.60 -16.90 2.49
C LEU A 289 -4.64 -16.97 1.37
N TRP A 290 -5.26 -18.13 1.17
CA TRP A 290 -6.19 -18.35 0.06
C TRP A 290 -7.33 -19.28 0.46
N GLY A 291 -8.52 -19.05 -0.09
CA GLY A 291 -9.72 -19.84 0.18
C GLY A 291 -10.50 -20.14 -1.09
N ILE A 292 -10.78 -21.41 -1.37
CA ILE A 292 -11.55 -21.82 -2.55
C ILE A 292 -12.45 -23.02 -2.26
N THR A 293 -13.60 -23.11 -2.92
CA THR A 293 -14.45 -24.30 -2.91
C THR A 293 -14.08 -25.21 -4.08
N ALA A 294 -14.03 -26.52 -3.87
CA ALA A 294 -13.84 -27.46 -4.98
C ALA A 294 -15.10 -27.53 -5.86
N PRO A 295 -14.96 -27.74 -7.19
CA PRO A 295 -16.11 -27.95 -8.08
C PRO A 295 -17.08 -29.00 -7.54
N GLY A 296 -18.35 -28.61 -7.46
CA GLY A 296 -19.43 -29.44 -6.96
C GLY A 296 -19.41 -29.75 -5.45
N ASN A 297 -18.57 -29.05 -4.68
CA ASN A 297 -18.61 -29.07 -3.21
C ASN A 297 -18.63 -27.63 -2.62
N PRO A 298 -19.71 -26.86 -2.83
CA PRO A 298 -19.79 -25.47 -2.38
C PRO A 298 -19.93 -25.32 -0.86
N GLY A 299 -20.25 -26.40 -0.13
CA GLY A 299 -20.42 -26.37 1.32
C GLY A 299 -19.10 -26.44 2.11
N ARG A 300 -17.98 -26.62 1.42
CA ARG A 300 -16.66 -26.77 2.02
C ARG A 300 -15.66 -25.77 1.45
N LEU A 301 -15.11 -24.94 2.33
CA LEU A 301 -14.05 -24.00 2.00
C LEU A 301 -12.70 -24.64 2.27
N TYR A 302 -11.84 -24.70 1.26
CA TYR A 302 -10.47 -25.17 1.40
C TYR A 302 -9.55 -23.96 1.58
N VAL A 303 -8.86 -23.89 2.72
CA VAL A 303 -8.07 -22.74 3.12
C VAL A 303 -6.59 -23.11 3.18
N VAL A 304 -5.80 -22.46 2.34
CA VAL A 304 -4.34 -22.52 2.37
C VAL A 304 -3.86 -21.74 3.59
N ASP A 305 -3.21 -22.43 4.52
CA ASP A 305 -2.50 -21.84 5.66
C ASP A 305 -1.01 -21.84 5.35
N GLN A 306 -0.38 -20.66 5.40
CA GLN A 306 1.01 -20.44 4.97
C GLN A 306 1.99 -21.45 5.59
N MET A 307 1.71 -21.87 6.83
CA MET A 307 2.50 -22.82 7.59
C MET A 307 2.51 -24.26 7.02
N GLY A 308 1.82 -24.53 5.92
CA GLY A 308 1.87 -25.80 5.21
C GLY A 308 0.66 -26.71 5.41
N ILE A 309 -0.44 -26.20 5.99
CA ILE A 309 -1.68 -26.96 6.14
C ILE A 309 -2.71 -26.47 5.14
N LEU A 310 -3.31 -27.40 4.39
CA LEU A 310 -4.57 -27.15 3.70
C LEU A 310 -5.71 -27.58 4.62
N TRP A 311 -6.46 -26.60 5.12
CA TRP A 311 -7.66 -26.88 5.90
C TRP A 311 -8.85 -27.11 4.98
N ALA A 312 -9.69 -28.09 5.32
CA ALA A 312 -11.05 -28.19 4.82
C ALA A 312 -12.01 -27.72 5.92
N VAL A 313 -12.74 -26.64 5.66
CA VAL A 313 -13.66 -26.00 6.58
C VAL A 313 -15.09 -26.23 6.10
N ASP A 314 -15.91 -26.84 6.93
CA ASP A 314 -17.35 -26.92 6.72
C ASP A 314 -17.97 -25.52 6.94
N ILE A 315 -18.59 -24.95 5.91
CA ILE A 315 -19.07 -23.56 5.94
C ILE A 315 -20.26 -23.39 6.89
N ALA A 316 -21.08 -24.42 7.06
CA ALA A 316 -22.28 -24.34 7.90
C ALA A 316 -21.95 -24.42 9.41
N THR A 317 -20.93 -25.19 9.77
CA THR A 317 -20.58 -25.48 11.16
C THR A 317 -19.29 -24.79 11.63
N GLY A 318 -18.45 -24.33 10.70
CA GLY A 318 -17.11 -23.81 10.99
C GLY A 318 -16.09 -24.88 11.40
N ALA A 319 -16.49 -26.16 11.37
CA ALA A 319 -15.60 -27.27 11.71
C ALA A 319 -14.48 -27.39 10.69
N LYS A 320 -13.22 -27.46 11.16
CA LYS A 320 -12.05 -27.60 10.31
C LYS A 320 -11.36 -28.95 10.50
N THR A 321 -10.91 -29.53 9.39
CA THR A 321 -10.12 -30.77 9.35
C THR A 321 -8.93 -30.58 8.42
N THR A 322 -7.80 -31.22 8.70
CA THR A 322 -6.65 -31.23 7.78
C THR A 322 -7.00 -32.01 6.52
N PHE A 323 -6.82 -31.38 5.36
CA PHE A 323 -7.06 -31.99 4.04
C PHE A 323 -5.74 -32.39 3.34
N LEU A 324 -4.68 -31.63 3.57
CA LEU A 324 -3.31 -31.94 3.15
C LEU A 324 -2.33 -31.27 4.14
N ASP A 325 -1.22 -31.93 4.41
CA ASP A 325 -0.11 -31.41 5.23
C ASP A 325 1.19 -31.48 4.42
N VAL A 326 1.74 -30.30 4.11
CA VAL A 326 3.02 -30.10 3.42
C VAL A 326 4.06 -29.43 4.32
N THR A 327 3.84 -29.38 5.64
CA THR A 327 4.75 -28.73 6.61
C THR A 327 6.18 -29.23 6.51
N GLN A 328 6.37 -30.52 6.21
CA GLN A 328 7.69 -31.14 6.06
C GLN A 328 8.34 -30.90 4.68
N ARG A 329 7.63 -30.26 3.75
CA ARG A 329 8.13 -29.98 2.39
C ARG A 329 8.56 -28.53 2.21
N ILE A 330 7.94 -27.62 2.94
CA ILE A 330 8.24 -26.20 2.83
C ILE A 330 9.51 -25.84 3.59
N VAL A 331 10.13 -24.73 3.20
CA VAL A 331 11.23 -24.14 3.97
C VAL A 331 10.80 -23.76 5.39
N THR A 332 11.76 -23.65 6.31
CA THR A 332 11.50 -23.06 7.63
C THR A 332 11.14 -21.59 7.47
N LEU A 333 9.95 -21.21 7.92
CA LEU A 333 9.43 -19.86 7.85
C LEU A 333 9.91 -18.98 9.00
N GLY A 334 9.89 -17.66 8.76
CA GLY A 334 10.31 -16.65 9.73
C GLY A 334 11.76 -16.26 9.51
N VAL A 335 12.07 -15.77 8.30
CA VAL A 335 13.43 -15.36 7.90
C VAL A 335 14.07 -14.34 8.87
N PHE A 336 13.26 -13.53 9.57
CA PHE A 336 13.70 -12.58 10.59
C PHE A 336 13.35 -13.03 12.02
N GLY A 337 13.19 -14.34 12.24
CA GLY A 337 12.81 -14.95 13.51
C GLY A 337 11.34 -15.37 13.57
N ALA A 338 10.98 -16.08 14.65
CA ALA A 338 9.64 -16.62 14.82
C ALA A 338 8.58 -15.51 14.86
N GLY A 339 7.50 -15.66 14.08
CA GLY A 339 6.41 -14.69 13.98
C GLY A 339 6.75 -13.43 13.18
N SER A 340 7.91 -13.41 12.50
CA SER A 340 8.24 -12.35 11.55
C SER A 340 7.56 -12.57 10.20
N PHE A 341 7.56 -11.51 9.40
CA PHE A 341 7.13 -11.55 8.01
C PHE A 341 7.97 -12.53 7.19
N ASP A 342 7.29 -13.29 6.35
CA ASP A 342 7.85 -14.20 5.35
C ASP A 342 6.78 -14.35 4.27
N GLU A 343 7.13 -14.36 2.98
CA GLU A 343 6.16 -14.64 1.92
C GLU A 343 6.32 -16.04 1.34
N ARG A 344 7.24 -16.84 1.87
CA ARG A 344 7.38 -18.26 1.51
C ARG A 344 6.32 -19.09 2.24
N GLY A 345 6.20 -20.34 1.83
CA GLY A 345 5.38 -21.35 2.50
C GLY A 345 4.41 -22.01 1.53
N PHE A 346 3.20 -22.30 1.98
CA PHE A 346 2.13 -22.79 1.11
C PHE A 346 1.30 -21.63 0.62
N LEU A 347 1.34 -21.35 -0.69
CA LEU A 347 0.86 -20.09 -1.26
C LEU A 347 -0.33 -20.25 -2.20
N GLY A 348 -0.38 -21.34 -2.98
CA GLY A 348 -1.35 -21.49 -4.06
C GLY A 348 -2.12 -22.80 -4.01
N LEU A 349 -3.41 -22.75 -4.34
CA LEU A 349 -4.27 -23.93 -4.51
C LEU A 349 -5.22 -23.75 -5.70
N ALA A 350 -5.32 -24.76 -6.55
CA ALA A 350 -6.37 -24.90 -7.55
C ALA A 350 -6.91 -26.34 -7.56
N PHE A 351 -8.23 -26.49 -7.72
CA PHE A 351 -8.85 -27.77 -8.05
C PHE A 351 -9.00 -27.89 -9.57
N ALA A 352 -8.81 -29.10 -10.10
CA ALA A 352 -9.11 -29.36 -11.51
C ALA A 352 -10.60 -29.07 -11.81
N PRO A 353 -10.96 -28.56 -13.01
CA PRO A 353 -12.36 -28.32 -13.37
C PRO A 353 -13.24 -29.57 -13.28
N ASP A 354 -12.65 -30.75 -13.51
CA ASP A 354 -13.29 -32.06 -13.43
C ASP A 354 -13.03 -32.79 -12.10
N TYR A 355 -12.68 -32.07 -11.03
CA TYR A 355 -12.28 -32.62 -9.72
C TYR A 355 -13.22 -33.71 -9.18
N GLN A 356 -14.53 -33.60 -9.39
CA GLN A 356 -15.49 -34.62 -8.93
C GLN A 356 -15.25 -36.01 -9.55
N THR A 357 -14.62 -36.07 -10.72
CA THR A 357 -14.27 -37.32 -11.41
C THR A 357 -12.78 -37.62 -11.36
N SER A 358 -11.92 -36.60 -11.44
CA SER A 358 -10.47 -36.78 -11.50
C SER A 358 -9.80 -36.84 -10.13
N GLY A 359 -10.41 -36.22 -9.11
CA GLY A 359 -9.80 -36.05 -7.79
C GLY A 359 -8.56 -35.15 -7.77
N LEU A 360 -8.26 -34.44 -8.85
CA LEU A 360 -7.01 -33.71 -9.02
C LEU A 360 -7.05 -32.30 -8.42
N LEU A 361 -5.97 -31.94 -7.74
CA LEU A 361 -5.70 -30.59 -7.27
C LEU A 361 -4.21 -30.24 -7.44
N TYR A 362 -3.92 -28.95 -7.41
CA TYR A 362 -2.60 -28.41 -7.66
C TYR A 362 -2.22 -27.44 -6.54
N THR A 363 -0.99 -27.55 -6.06
CA THR A 363 -0.44 -26.68 -5.00
C THR A 363 0.77 -25.93 -5.49
N TYR A 364 1.00 -24.73 -4.95
CA TYR A 364 2.23 -23.97 -5.12
C TYR A 364 2.88 -23.68 -3.76
N THR A 365 4.11 -24.14 -3.58
CA THR A 365 4.82 -24.11 -2.30
C THR A 365 6.28 -23.67 -2.44
N SER A 366 6.82 -22.96 -1.46
CA SER A 366 8.25 -22.67 -1.34
C SER A 366 8.96 -23.83 -0.61
N GLU A 367 9.70 -24.65 -1.33
CA GLU A 367 10.45 -25.81 -0.84
C GLU A 367 11.97 -25.51 -0.73
N PRO A 368 12.73 -26.27 0.08
CA PRO A 368 14.19 -26.18 0.09
C PRO A 368 14.81 -26.47 -1.28
N VAL A 369 15.96 -25.87 -1.55
CA VAL A 369 16.75 -26.14 -2.76
C VAL A 369 17.22 -27.60 -2.74
N SER A 370 16.78 -28.40 -3.72
CA SER A 370 17.07 -29.85 -3.72
C SER A 370 17.61 -30.37 -5.05
N THR A 371 16.96 -30.02 -6.16
CA THR A 371 17.29 -30.51 -7.50
C THR A 371 17.42 -29.33 -8.45
N ALA A 372 17.88 -29.58 -9.67
CA ALA A 372 17.85 -28.56 -10.71
C ALA A 372 16.41 -28.06 -10.91
N ALA A 373 16.25 -26.74 -10.98
CA ALA A 373 14.98 -26.13 -11.35
C ALA A 373 14.76 -26.22 -12.87
N ASP A 374 13.50 -26.25 -13.28
CA ASP A 374 13.12 -26.19 -14.70
C ASP A 374 13.23 -24.77 -15.25
N PHE A 375 13.05 -23.78 -14.37
CA PHE A 375 13.10 -22.35 -14.66
C PHE A 375 13.79 -21.61 -13.50
N SER A 376 14.42 -20.47 -13.79
CA SER A 376 15.20 -19.74 -12.78
C SER A 376 14.91 -18.25 -12.88
N THR A 377 14.66 -17.61 -11.74
CA THR A 377 14.62 -16.14 -11.61
C THR A 377 15.87 -15.60 -10.93
N MET A 378 16.99 -16.33 -11.01
CA MET A 378 18.24 -15.98 -10.31
C MET A 378 19.11 -15.02 -11.13
N PRO A 379 19.75 -14.02 -10.49
CA PRO A 379 20.85 -13.29 -11.07
C PRO A 379 22.03 -14.23 -11.39
N PRO A 380 22.79 -14.00 -12.48
CA PRO A 380 23.94 -14.84 -12.83
C PRO A 380 24.95 -14.99 -11.69
N GLY A 381 25.26 -16.24 -11.32
CA GLY A 381 26.28 -16.57 -10.31
C GLY A 381 25.80 -16.54 -8.85
N SER A 382 24.51 -16.32 -8.61
CA SER A 382 23.90 -16.37 -7.28
C SER A 382 23.37 -17.77 -6.93
N THR A 383 23.09 -17.99 -5.64
CA THR A 383 22.50 -19.24 -5.13
C THR A 383 21.07 -19.00 -4.68
N PRO A 384 20.11 -19.87 -5.02
CA PRO A 384 18.71 -19.70 -4.63
C PRO A 384 18.52 -19.76 -3.12
N ASP A 385 17.63 -18.94 -2.60
CA ASP A 385 17.12 -19.01 -1.21
C ASP A 385 16.21 -20.23 -1.06
N CYS A 386 15.25 -20.36 -1.98
CA CYS A 386 14.29 -21.46 -2.02
C CYS A 386 13.91 -21.81 -3.45
N GLN A 387 13.10 -22.85 -3.60
CA GLN A 387 12.50 -23.21 -4.88
C GLN A 387 10.98 -23.21 -4.75
N SER A 388 10.32 -22.44 -5.61
CA SER A 388 8.88 -22.53 -5.77
C SER A 388 8.51 -23.77 -6.57
N VAL A 389 7.54 -24.56 -6.08
CA VAL A 389 7.19 -25.84 -6.67
C VAL A 389 5.69 -25.92 -6.91
N LEU A 390 5.32 -26.18 -8.16
CA LEU A 390 3.98 -26.58 -8.58
C LEU A 390 3.89 -28.11 -8.54
N ALA A 391 2.97 -28.63 -7.75
CA ALA A 391 2.72 -30.07 -7.65
C ALA A 391 1.24 -30.39 -7.86
N GLU A 392 0.98 -31.48 -8.57
CA GLU A 392 -0.32 -32.13 -8.68
C GLU A 392 -0.48 -33.20 -7.61
N TRP A 393 -1.70 -33.36 -7.12
CA TRP A 393 -2.08 -34.35 -6.11
C TRP A 393 -3.43 -34.96 -6.45
N HIS A 394 -3.71 -36.09 -5.83
CA HIS A 394 -4.94 -36.86 -6.04
C HIS A 394 -5.68 -37.12 -4.72
N VAL A 395 -7.00 -36.95 -4.76
CA VAL A 395 -7.94 -37.35 -3.72
C VAL A 395 -8.64 -38.62 -4.20
N PRO A 396 -8.49 -39.76 -3.50
CA PRO A 396 -9.00 -41.06 -4.00
C PRO A 396 -10.51 -41.09 -4.24
N ASN A 397 -11.30 -40.44 -3.40
CA ASN A 397 -12.77 -40.43 -3.48
C ASN A 397 -13.30 -39.00 -3.33
N PRO A 398 -13.19 -38.13 -4.36
CA PRO A 398 -13.46 -36.70 -4.24
C PRO A 398 -14.92 -36.33 -3.90
N THR A 399 -15.86 -37.26 -4.09
CA THR A 399 -17.27 -37.11 -3.71
C THR A 399 -17.56 -37.49 -2.25
N ASP A 400 -16.62 -38.15 -1.56
CA ASP A 400 -16.72 -38.47 -0.14
C ASP A 400 -16.11 -37.33 0.67
N SER A 401 -16.93 -36.67 1.50
CA SER A 401 -16.48 -35.56 2.36
C SER A 401 -15.42 -35.95 3.39
N SER A 402 -15.24 -37.23 3.70
CA SER A 402 -14.17 -37.71 4.58
C SER A 402 -12.85 -37.98 3.85
N SER A 403 -12.87 -38.06 2.52
CA SER A 403 -11.66 -38.26 1.73
C SER A 403 -10.74 -37.04 1.81
N VAL A 404 -9.44 -37.31 1.91
CA VAL A 404 -8.37 -36.31 1.95
C VAL A 404 -7.35 -36.63 0.86
N VAL A 405 -6.44 -35.70 0.60
CA VAL A 405 -5.38 -35.90 -0.40
C VAL A 405 -4.52 -37.10 -0.01
N ASP A 406 -4.20 -37.98 -0.96
CA ASP A 406 -3.20 -39.02 -0.79
C ASP A 406 -1.80 -38.39 -0.93
N PRO A 407 -1.00 -38.29 0.16
CA PRO A 407 0.31 -37.61 0.09
C PRO A 407 1.32 -38.34 -0.81
N SER A 408 1.10 -39.63 -1.10
CA SER A 408 1.96 -40.42 -1.98
C SER A 408 1.67 -40.17 -3.47
N SER A 409 0.54 -39.55 -3.80
CA SER A 409 0.14 -39.25 -5.18
C SER A 409 0.87 -38.07 -5.82
N ARG A 410 1.68 -37.33 -5.04
CA ARG A 410 2.36 -36.11 -5.48
C ARG A 410 3.11 -36.32 -6.79
N ARG A 411 2.80 -35.50 -7.78
CA ARG A 411 3.57 -35.34 -9.01
C ARG A 411 4.04 -33.91 -9.15
N GLU A 412 5.35 -33.70 -9.11
CA GLU A 412 5.94 -32.39 -9.39
C GLU A 412 5.80 -32.05 -10.86
N LEU A 413 5.36 -30.83 -11.16
CA LEU A 413 5.13 -30.36 -12.52
C LEU A 413 6.11 -29.27 -12.96
N LEU A 414 6.50 -28.40 -12.03
CA LEU A 414 7.40 -27.28 -12.29
C LEU A 414 8.12 -26.88 -11.01
N ARG A 415 9.43 -26.66 -11.11
CA ARG A 415 10.29 -26.11 -10.07
C ARG A 415 10.98 -24.84 -10.55
N ILE A 416 10.94 -23.79 -9.73
CA ILE A 416 11.47 -22.46 -10.04
C ILE A 416 12.45 -22.03 -8.96
N ASP A 417 13.69 -21.73 -9.31
CA ASP A 417 14.64 -21.10 -8.38
C ASP A 417 14.17 -19.68 -8.02
N LYS A 418 14.23 -19.33 -6.73
CA LYS A 418 13.90 -17.99 -6.22
C LYS A 418 15.09 -17.37 -5.50
N PRO A 419 15.47 -16.12 -5.84
CA PRO A 419 16.63 -15.48 -5.25
C PRO A 419 16.41 -15.08 -3.80
N GLN A 420 15.18 -14.74 -3.41
CA GLN A 420 14.86 -14.26 -2.07
C GLN A 420 13.55 -14.86 -1.52
N PHE A 421 13.17 -14.43 -0.32
CA PHE A 421 12.04 -14.96 0.44
C PHE A 421 10.70 -14.25 0.17
N ASN A 422 10.71 -13.20 -0.65
CA ASN A 422 9.56 -12.35 -0.97
C ASN A 422 9.32 -12.31 -2.48
N HIS A 423 8.20 -11.70 -2.89
CA HIS A 423 7.66 -11.67 -4.25
C HIS A 423 7.46 -13.09 -4.85
N ASN A 424 6.92 -14.01 -4.06
CA ASN A 424 6.74 -15.40 -4.51
C ASN A 424 5.52 -15.60 -5.44
N GLY A 425 4.57 -14.66 -5.44
CA GLY A 425 3.29 -14.81 -6.13
C GLY A 425 2.50 -15.99 -5.56
N GLY A 426 2.01 -16.88 -6.44
CA GLY A 426 1.41 -18.15 -6.07
C GLY A 426 -0.08 -18.30 -6.34
N THR A 427 -0.73 -17.32 -6.99
CA THR A 427 -2.10 -17.52 -7.45
C THR A 427 -2.14 -18.63 -8.51
N LEU A 428 -2.94 -19.67 -8.25
CA LEU A 428 -3.19 -20.78 -9.14
C LEU A 428 -4.68 -20.83 -9.50
N LEU A 429 -5.01 -20.78 -10.80
CA LEU A 429 -6.40 -20.81 -11.26
C LEU A 429 -6.51 -21.55 -12.59
N PHE A 430 -7.62 -22.27 -12.79
CA PHE A 430 -7.98 -22.74 -14.12
C PHE A 430 -8.76 -21.67 -14.87
N GLY A 431 -8.33 -21.37 -16.08
CA GLY A 431 -9.05 -20.49 -16.99
C GLY A 431 -10.24 -21.20 -17.65
N PRO A 432 -11.16 -20.44 -18.28
CA PRO A 432 -12.29 -21.00 -19.03
C PRO A 432 -11.86 -21.83 -20.25
N ASP A 433 -10.60 -21.70 -20.68
CA ASP A 433 -9.96 -22.48 -21.73
C ASP A 433 -9.40 -23.83 -21.25
N GLY A 434 -9.56 -24.15 -19.96
CA GLY A 434 -9.10 -25.39 -19.35
C GLY A 434 -7.60 -25.43 -19.07
N LYS A 435 -6.89 -24.30 -19.14
CA LYS A 435 -5.47 -24.21 -18.79
C LYS A 435 -5.29 -23.83 -17.33
N LEU A 436 -4.23 -24.36 -16.71
CA LEU A 436 -3.78 -23.93 -15.39
C LEU A 436 -2.87 -22.72 -15.55
N TYR A 437 -3.26 -21.61 -14.93
CA TYR A 437 -2.47 -20.38 -14.85
C TYR A 437 -1.80 -20.30 -13.49
N LEU A 438 -0.50 -20.00 -13.52
CA LEU A 438 0.31 -19.70 -12.35
C LEU A 438 0.80 -18.27 -12.47
N ALA A 439 0.43 -17.42 -11.51
CA ALA A 439 1.10 -16.14 -11.30
C ALA A 439 2.30 -16.37 -10.38
N THR A 440 3.51 -16.18 -10.89
CA THR A 440 4.75 -16.22 -10.12
C THR A 440 5.33 -14.80 -10.07
N GLY A 441 5.91 -14.41 -8.93
CA GLY A 441 6.67 -13.15 -8.88
C GLY A 441 8.13 -13.37 -9.25
N ASP A 442 8.91 -12.30 -9.33
CA ASP A 442 10.35 -12.33 -9.62
C ASP A 442 11.17 -12.96 -8.49
N GLY A 443 10.65 -12.98 -7.27
CA GLY A 443 11.38 -13.41 -6.08
C GLY A 443 12.32 -12.34 -5.51
N GLY A 444 12.15 -11.07 -5.89
CA GLY A 444 13.04 -9.94 -5.62
C GLY A 444 12.72 -9.13 -4.36
N GLY A 445 13.66 -8.28 -3.97
CA GLY A 445 13.64 -7.45 -2.76
C GLY A 445 13.04 -6.06 -2.97
N ALA A 446 13.08 -5.22 -1.94
CA ALA A 446 12.82 -3.79 -2.13
C ALA A 446 13.87 -3.19 -3.08
N ASP A 447 13.44 -2.22 -3.91
CA ASP A 447 14.26 -1.44 -4.85
C ASP A 447 14.88 -2.21 -6.04
N ASP A 448 14.63 -3.53 -6.18
CA ASP A 448 15.16 -4.39 -7.26
C ASP A 448 16.63 -4.11 -7.63
N SER A 449 17.44 -3.74 -6.62
CA SER A 449 18.81 -3.24 -6.80
C SER A 449 19.81 -4.29 -7.28
N ASP A 450 19.34 -5.53 -7.41
CA ASP A 450 20.16 -6.73 -7.52
C ASP A 450 20.28 -7.22 -8.97
N GLY A 451 19.74 -6.45 -9.91
CA GLY A 451 19.94 -6.67 -11.34
C GLY A 451 19.06 -7.76 -11.94
N GLU A 452 17.86 -7.98 -11.38
CA GLU A 452 16.86 -8.83 -12.01
C GLU A 452 16.51 -8.26 -13.39
N THR A 453 17.00 -8.92 -14.43
CA THR A 453 16.70 -8.54 -15.80
C THR A 453 15.28 -9.01 -16.06
N PHE A 454 14.33 -8.08 -16.11
CA PHE A 454 12.96 -8.35 -16.55
C PHE A 454 13.03 -9.15 -17.85
N ILE A 455 12.54 -10.39 -17.82
CA ILE A 455 12.53 -11.26 -18.99
C ILE A 455 11.46 -10.71 -19.93
N SER A 456 11.85 -9.77 -20.82
CA SER A 456 11.14 -9.54 -22.08
C SER A 456 11.46 -10.71 -23.01
N GLY A 457 10.96 -11.89 -22.66
CA GLY A 457 11.01 -13.06 -23.54
C GLY A 457 9.91 -12.90 -24.57
N GLU A 458 10.27 -12.41 -25.76
CA GLU A 458 9.44 -12.65 -26.95
C GLU A 458 9.21 -14.17 -27.07
N PRO A 459 7.95 -14.63 -27.26
CA PRO A 459 7.68 -16.05 -27.40
C PRO A 459 8.36 -16.56 -28.67
N SER A 460 9.12 -17.66 -28.54
CA SER A 460 9.73 -18.36 -29.66
C SER A 460 8.73 -19.19 -30.47
#